data_AF-A0A2N8LBW1-F1
#
_entry.id   AF-A0A2N8LBW1-F1
#
_cell.length_a   1.000
_cell.length_b   1.000
_cell.length_c   1.000
_cell.angle_alpha   90.00
_cell.angle_beta   90.00
_cell.angle_gamma   90.00
#
_symmetry.space_group_name_H-M   'P 1'
#
loop_
_entity.id
_entity.type
_entity.pdbx_description
1 polymer ?
#
loop_
_entity_poly.entity_id
_entity_poly.type
_entity_poly.pdbx_seq_one_letter_code
_entity_poly.pdbx_strand_id
1 'polypeptide(L)' 'MFYLIIAVLIVSYYLFMAPKSIKNTLSMIGLVALVALLIVLAGMSLVKILQSPPEVFIVLAMIAVCYLALRDILRMPPKN' A
#
# COMPACT_ATOMS: atom_id res chain seq x y z
N MET A 1 31.78 9.32 10.25
CA MET A 1 31.35 8.66 11.51
C MET A 1 30.72 9.65 12.48
N PHE A 2 31.39 10.75 12.81
CA PHE A 2 30.87 11.80 13.71
C PHE A 2 29.48 12.36 13.34
N TYR A 3 29.24 12.68 12.06
CA TYR A 3 27.95 13.25 11.61
C TYR A 3 26.76 12.30 11.75
N LEU A 4 26.97 10.99 11.60
CA LEU A 4 25.90 9.99 11.80
C LEU A 4 25.49 9.93 13.27
N ILE A 5 26.47 9.98 14.18
CA ILE A 5 26.23 9.99 15.62
C ILE A 5 25.43 11.25 16.01
N ILE A 6 25.80 12.41 15.47
CA ILE A 6 25.06 13.67 15.68
C ILE A 6 23.64 13.58 15.14
N ALA A 7 23.45 13.06 13.93
CA ALA A 7 22.12 12.90 13.34
C ALA A 7 21.21 12.01 14.20
N VAL A 8 21.73 10.88 14.69
CA VAL A 8 21.00 9.97 15.58
C VAL A 8 20.65 10.65 16.92
N LEU A 9 21.59 11.40 17.50
CA LEU A 9 21.35 12.19 18.72
C LEU A 9 20.22 13.20 18.52
N ILE A 10 20.23 13.96 17.42
CA ILE A 10 19.18 14.93 17.10
C ILE A 10 17.82 14.23 16.94
N VAL A 11 17.76 13.14 16.18
CA VAL A 11 16.51 12.38 15.98
C VAL A 11 15.97 11.83 17.31
N SER A 12 16.85 11.29 18.15
CA SER A 12 16.46 10.78 19.48
C SER A 12 15.92 11.88 20.39
N TYR A 13 16.51 13.08 20.37
CA TYR A 13 16.01 14.24 21.11
C TYR A 13 14.59 14.62 20.66
N TYR A 14 14.33 14.67 19.35
CA TYR A 14 13.01 14.97 18.81
C TYR A 14 11.94 13.92 19.14
N LEU A 15 12.31 12.64 19.22
CA LEU A 15 11.40 11.55 19.61
C LEU A 15 11.05 11.58 21.11
N PHE A 16 12.06 11.72 21.98
CA PHE A 16 11.90 11.51 23.42
C PHE A 16 11.67 12.79 24.23
N MET A 17 12.31 13.91 23.88
CA MET A 17 12.44 15.07 24.78
C MET A 17 11.89 16.38 24.21
N ALA A 18 11.41 16.40 22.96
CA ALA A 18 10.88 17.62 22.36
C ALA A 18 9.61 18.13 23.08
N PRO A 19 9.46 19.47 23.23
CA PRO A 19 8.28 20.08 23.81
C PRO A 19 7.03 19.84 22.96
N LYS A 20 5.85 19.82 23.60
CA LYS A 20 4.57 19.43 22.97
C LYS A 20 4.26 20.21 21.69
N SER A 21 4.57 21.51 21.63
CA SER A 21 4.40 22.33 20.41
C SER A 21 5.21 21.81 19.23
N ILE A 22 6.48 21.46 19.45
CA ILE A 22 7.37 20.96 18.38
C ILE A 22 6.97 19.54 17.98
N LYS A 23 6.60 18.69 18.94
CA LYS A 23 6.10 17.33 18.65
C LYS A 23 4.85 17.34 17.77
N ASN A 24 3.94 18.30 17.99
CA ASN A 24 2.73 18.42 17.17
C ASN A 24 3.07 18.81 15.73
N THR A 25 3.97 19.78 15.53
CA THR A 25 4.45 20.16 14.19
C THR A 25 5.18 19.00 13.51
N LEU A 26 6.08 18.29 14.22
CA LEU A 26 6.82 17.15 13.68
C LEU A 26 5.89 16.00 13.29
N SER A 27 4.86 15.73 14.11
CA SER A 27 3.84 14.72 13.81
C SER A 27 3.01 15.10 12.58
N MET A 28 2.66 16.38 12.42
CA MET A 28 1.95 16.85 11.23
C MET A 28 2.83 16.71 9.97
N ILE A 29 4.10 17.11 10.05
CA ILE A 29 5.06 16.94 8.95
C ILE A 29 5.23 15.46 8.61
N GLY A 30 5.37 14.60 9.62
CA GLY A 30 5.46 13.15 9.43
C GLY A 30 4.22 12.57 8.78
N LEU A 31 3.02 13.04 9.16
CA LEU A 31 1.77 12.61 8.56
C LEU A 31 1.65 13.06 7.10
N VAL A 32 1.98 14.32 6.79
CA VAL A 32 2.00 14.83 5.41
C VAL A 32 3.01 14.06 4.56
N ALA A 33 4.21 13.82 5.08
CA ALA A 33 5.23 13.03 4.40
C ALA A 33 4.74 11.59 4.12
N LEU A 34 4.10 10.95 5.10
CA LEU A 34 3.54 9.61 4.96
C LEU A 34 2.43 9.59 3.90
N VAL A 35 1.50 10.55 3.93
CA VAL A 35 0.42 10.68 2.95
C VAL A 35 0.98 10.88 1.55
N ALA A 36 1.95 11.78 1.37
CA ALA A 36 2.59 12.01 0.08
C ALA A 36 3.26 10.73 -0.45
N LEU A 37 3.96 10.00 0.42
CA LEU A 37 4.62 8.73 0.08
C LEU A 37 3.60 7.66 -0.34
N LEU A 38 2.48 7.56 0.37
CA LEU A 38 1.38 6.66 0.01
C LEU A 38 0.76 7.01 -1.35
N ILE A 39 0.55 8.30 -1.64
CA ILE A 39 0.01 8.74 -2.94
C ILE A 39 0.96 8.36 -4.08
N VAL A 40 2.27 8.60 -3.90
CA VAL A 40 3.27 8.22 -4.90
C VAL A 40 3.32 6.71 -5.09
N LEU A 41 3.32 5.94 -4.00
CA LEU A 41 3.27 4.47 -4.06
C LEU A 41 2.02 3.96 -4.76
N ALA A 42 0.85 4.55 -4.49
CA ALA A 42 -0.41 4.19 -5.14
C ALA A 42 -0.39 4.51 -6.65
N GLY A 43 0.16 5.66 -7.04
CA GLY A 43 0.35 6.00 -8.45
C GLY A 43 1.30 5.02 -9.15
N MET A 44 2.44 4.72 -8.53
CA MET A 44 3.43 3.78 -9.06
C MET A 44 2.89 2.35 -9.14
N SER A 45 2.10 1.91 -8.16
CA SER A 45 1.52 0.57 -8.15
C SER A 45 0.51 0.39 -9.28
N LEU A 46 -0.34 1.39 -9.56
CA LEU A 46 -1.26 1.36 -10.70
C LEU A 46 -0.52 1.25 -12.03
N VAL A 47 0.53 2.05 -12.22
CA VAL A 47 1.36 1.97 -13.44
C VAL A 47 2.03 0.60 -13.56
N LYS A 48 2.55 0.05 -12.46
CA LYS A 48 3.14 -1.30 -12.46
C LYS A 48 2.12 -2.40 -12.72
N ILE A 49 0.87 -2.24 -12.27
CA ILE A 49 -0.20 -3.18 -12.57
C ILE A 49 -0.48 -3.15 -14.07
N LEU A 50 -0.62 -1.97 -14.70
CA LEU A 50 -0.82 -1.87 -16.14
C LEU A 50 0.36 -2.40 -16.97
N GLN A 51 1.59 -2.23 -16.49
CA GLN A 51 2.79 -2.78 -17.10
C GLN A 51 2.99 -4.27 -16.83
N SER A 52 2.15 -4.88 -15.98
CA SER A 52 2.29 -6.29 -15.66
C SER A 52 1.98 -7.17 -16.88
N PRO A 53 2.60 -8.37 -16.97
CA PRO A 53 2.40 -9.25 -18.11
C PRO A 53 0.90 -9.53 -18.34
N PRO A 54 0.40 -9.47 -19.59
CA PRO A 54 -1.01 -9.69 -19.92
C PRO A 54 -1.59 -11.00 -19.37
N GLU A 55 -0.73 -12.01 -19.19
CA GLU A 55 -1.04 -13.31 -18.64
C GLU A 55 -1.68 -13.22 -17.25
N VAL A 56 -1.25 -12.26 -16.42
CA VAL A 56 -1.81 -12.05 -15.08
C VAL A 56 -3.28 -11.64 -15.16
N PHE A 57 -3.62 -10.77 -16.12
CA PHE A 57 -4.99 -10.33 -16.35
C PHE A 57 -5.86 -11.45 -16.93
N ILE A 58 -5.30 -12.25 -17.84
CA ILE A 58 -6.01 -13.39 -18.44
C ILE A 58 -6.34 -14.44 -17.38
N VAL A 59 -5.39 -14.76 -16.50
CA VAL A 59 -5.60 -15.70 -15.38
C VAL A 59 -6.71 -15.20 -14.46
N LEU A 60 -6.69 -13.92 -14.08
CA LEU A 60 -7.77 -13.31 -13.28
C LEU A 60 -9.14 -13.43 -13.96
N ALA A 61 -9.22 -13.17 -15.26
CA ALA A 61 -10.45 -13.33 -16.02
C ALA A 61 -10.93 -14.79 -16.06
N MET A 62 -10.02 -15.74 -16.28
CA MET A 62 -10.34 -17.17 -16.29
C MET A 62 -10.84 -17.67 -14.93
N ILE A 63 -10.29 -17.15 -13.82
CA ILE A 63 -10.80 -17.43 -12.47
C ILE A 63 -12.25 -16.94 -12.32
N ALA A 64 -12.56 -15.74 -12.80
CA ALA A 64 -13.92 -15.21 -12.77
C ALA A 64 -14.89 -16.07 -13.60
N VAL A 65 -14.48 -16.50 -14.80
CA VAL A 65 -15.27 -17.40 -15.65
C VAL A 65 -15.49 -18.75 -14.96
N CYS A 66 -14.46 -19.32 -14.34
CA CYS A 66 -14.57 -20.56 -13.58
C CYS A 66 -15.59 -20.44 -12.44
N TYR A 67 -15.57 -19.33 -11.69
CA TYR A 67 -16.55 -19.09 -10.64
C TYR A 67 -18.00 -19.02 -11.17
N LEU A 68 -18.20 -18.35 -12.32
CA LEU A 68 -19.51 -18.29 -12.97
C LEU A 68 -19.96 -19.68 -13.44
N ALA A 69 -19.06 -20.45 -14.06
CA ALA A 69 -19.36 -21.81 -14.50
C ALA A 69 -19.74 -22.73 -13.33
N LEU A 70 -19.01 -22.67 -12.20
CA LEU A 70 -19.37 -23.40 -10.98
C LEU A 70 -20.75 -22.97 -10.44
N ARG A 71 -21.01 -21.66 -10.42
CA ARG A 71 -22.31 -21.13 -9.98
C ARG A 71 -23.45 -21.63 -10.86
N ASP A 72 -23.24 -21.72 -12.17
CA ASP A 72 -24.24 -22.21 -13.12
C ASP A 72 -24.49 -23.72 -12.95
N ILE A 73 -23.43 -24.52 -12.76
CA ILE A 73 -23.54 -25.96 -12.45
C ILE A 73 -24.34 -26.18 -11.16
N LEU A 74 -24.05 -25.41 -10.10
CA LEU A 74 -24.75 -25.51 -8.82
C LEU A 74 -26.22 -25.09 -8.90
N ARG A 75 -26.60 -24.30 -9.92
CA ARG A 75 -27.97 -23.83 -10.15
C ARG A 75 -28.73 -24.66 -11.17
N MET A 76 -28.13 -25.71 -11.74
CA MET A 76 -28.86 -26.62 -12.61
C MET A 76 -29.95 -27.33 -11.82
N PRO A 77 -31.21 -27.31 -12.30
CA PRO A 77 -32.27 -28.08 -11.67
C PRO A 77 -31.97 -29.58 -11.77
N PRO A 78 -32.35 -30.38 -10.77
CA PRO A 78 -32.17 -31.82 -10.82
C PRO A 78 -32.87 -32.39 -12.06
N LYS A 79 -32.14 -33.24 -12.78
CA LYS A 79 -32.63 -33.91 -13.98
C LYS A 79 -33.78 -34.86 -13.59
N ASN A 80 -35.01 -34.40 -13.81
CA ASN A 80 -36.21 -35.24 -13.90
C ASN A 80 -36.39 -35.68 -15.36
#